data_AF-A0A6A4G1I4-F1
#
_entry.id   AF-A0A6A4G1I4-F1
#
_cell.length_a   1.000
_cell.length_b   1.000
_cell.length_c   1.000
_cell.angle_alpha   90.00
_cell.angle_beta   90.00
_cell.angle_gamma   90.00
#
_symmetry.space_group_name_H-M   'P 1'
#
loop_
_entity.id
_entity.type
_entity.pdbx_description
1 polymer ?
#
loop_
_entity_poly.entity_id
_entity_poly.type
_entity_poly.pdbx_seq_one_letter_code
_entity_poly.pdbx_strand_id
1 'polypeptide(L)'
;MSASSGASAAPAGVYSFPLLKPREIFACLREMRVPVSEDEIRACDVGAVRKVLEAFIESTMGVTREDMAQIAFPGLPALGFPELHAESVPELTFYRTAQRLLAACGVDDFGLRDVLHPTPKRVRRQLSALINFAKFREERLAAFGDITSETDELLQKKKALQDENAALQRELDQLLEEQRREEPERLKLETEVTGLAQQINTLNKQQAVLRVETDEMKATRKKMEDVVTSARFSKIEAEEEVERLKGLIVTSPKRVKDELKAIAVTLEKAKDDLHELEEKQNSVLGFIEVHERAGKELAKTFALLDDIERELKACKEAKHQVKNAMTRIKELQHRTEETITRRQRLEKLVVLKKRELSRFTAEWRVKDDAASNALNRFREELSKMESVHHVARQRINQNTEASRKVELKMQEDEAQYQKELKDLEQMYARLQQAAEYYNQQVLAAIRSSS
;
A
#
# COMPACT_ATOMS: atom_id res chain seq x y z
N MET A 1 -79.32 29.19 -8.36
CA MET A 1 -78.51 30.15 -9.15
C MET A 1 -77.56 30.79 -8.15
N SER A 2 -76.24 30.68 -8.22
CA SER A 2 -75.35 30.55 -9.37
C SER A 2 -74.06 29.85 -8.92
N ALA A 3 -73.55 29.01 -9.81
CA ALA A 3 -72.37 28.18 -9.64
C ALA A 3 -71.07 28.89 -10.10
N SER A 4 -69.96 28.21 -9.82
CA SER A 4 -68.59 28.39 -10.35
C SER A 4 -67.74 29.46 -9.65
N SER A 5 -66.46 29.24 -9.39
CA SER A 5 -65.49 28.44 -10.15
C SER A 5 -64.52 27.65 -9.27
N GLY A 6 -64.37 26.37 -9.61
CA GLY A 6 -63.47 25.43 -8.95
C GLY A 6 -62.00 25.76 -9.21
N ALA A 7 -61.20 25.57 -8.15
CA ALA A 7 -59.76 25.48 -8.26
C ALA A 7 -59.40 24.24 -9.10
N SER A 8 -58.97 24.49 -10.33
CA SER A 8 -58.34 23.52 -11.20
C SER A 8 -57.06 23.00 -10.54
N ALA A 9 -57.14 21.79 -9.98
CA ALA A 9 -55.97 21.01 -9.59
C ALA A 9 -55.24 20.59 -10.88
N ALA A 10 -54.12 21.26 -11.17
CA ALA A 10 -53.24 20.87 -12.27
C ALA A 10 -52.64 19.47 -12.00
N PRO A 11 -52.44 18.63 -13.02
CA PRO A 11 -51.91 17.29 -12.83
C PRO A 11 -50.46 17.39 -12.34
N ALA A 12 -50.19 16.77 -11.19
CA ALA A 12 -48.84 16.59 -10.67
C ALA A 12 -48.08 15.65 -11.61
N GLY A 13 -47.36 16.22 -12.58
CA GLY A 13 -46.29 15.51 -13.26
C GLY A 13 -45.26 15.11 -12.20
N VAL A 14 -45.16 13.81 -11.96
CA VAL A 14 -44.26 13.23 -10.95
C VAL A 14 -42.81 13.42 -11.44
N TYR A 15 -42.20 14.55 -11.09
CA TYR A 15 -40.76 14.73 -11.28
C TYR A 15 -40.02 13.79 -10.31
N SER A 16 -38.89 13.21 -10.73
CA SER A 16 -38.04 12.36 -9.91
C SER A 16 -37.29 13.13 -8.80
N PHE A 17 -37.40 14.46 -8.79
CA PHE A 17 -36.77 15.38 -7.85
C PHE A 17 -37.74 16.49 -7.41
N PRO A 18 -37.57 17.07 -6.20
CA PRO A 18 -38.44 18.13 -5.71
C PRO A 18 -38.20 19.45 -6.44
N LEU A 19 -39.28 20.18 -6.74
CA LEU A 19 -39.19 21.56 -7.26
C LEU A 19 -38.95 22.54 -6.12
N LEU A 20 -37.75 23.11 -6.08
CA LEU A 20 -37.32 24.02 -5.02
C LEU A 20 -38.00 25.39 -5.12
N LYS A 21 -38.17 26.07 -3.98
CA LYS A 21 -38.64 27.46 -3.96
C LYS A 21 -37.50 28.40 -4.40
N PRO A 22 -37.79 29.56 -5.02
CA PRO A 22 -36.74 30.49 -5.46
C PRO A 22 -35.72 30.84 -4.37
N ARG A 23 -36.18 31.03 -3.12
CA ARG A 23 -35.31 31.31 -1.97
C ARG A 23 -34.29 30.19 -1.70
N GLU A 24 -34.69 28.93 -1.84
CA GLU A 24 -33.83 27.75 -1.64
C GLU A 24 -32.81 27.62 -2.77
N ILE A 25 -33.23 27.91 -4.01
CA ILE A 25 -32.34 27.93 -5.18
C ILE A 25 -31.23 28.97 -4.98
N PHE A 26 -31.59 30.20 -4.61
CA PHE A 26 -30.59 31.26 -4.38
C PHE A 26 -29.68 30.99 -3.19
N ALA A 27 -30.19 30.34 -2.14
CA ALA A 27 -29.35 29.91 -1.03
C ALA A 27 -28.26 28.93 -1.48
N CYS A 28 -28.62 27.92 -2.28
CA CYS A 28 -27.67 26.94 -2.80
C CYS A 28 -26.68 27.57 -3.80
N LEU A 29 -27.13 28.48 -4.66
CA LEU A 29 -26.24 29.19 -5.58
C LEU A 29 -25.20 30.05 -4.87
N ARG A 30 -25.56 30.68 -3.75
CA ARG A 30 -24.62 31.41 -2.89
C ARG A 30 -23.62 30.49 -2.22
N GLU A 31 -24.07 29.33 -1.74
CA GLU A 31 -23.22 28.32 -1.11
C GLU A 31 -22.16 27.79 -2.08
N MET A 32 -22.55 27.55 -3.34
CA MET A 32 -21.62 27.19 -4.42
C MET A 32 -20.78 28.37 -4.97
N ARG A 33 -20.95 29.57 -4.43
CA ARG A 33 -20.23 30.79 -4.83
C ARG A 33 -20.34 31.16 -6.31
N VAL A 34 -21.49 30.92 -6.92
CA VAL A 34 -21.72 31.29 -8.34
C VAL A 34 -21.84 32.83 -8.45
N PRO A 35 -21.06 33.51 -9.31
CA PRO A 35 -21.05 34.97 -9.42
C PRO A 35 -22.20 35.50 -10.30
N VAL A 36 -23.42 35.48 -9.76
CA VAL A 36 -24.66 35.86 -10.46
C VAL A 36 -25.62 36.62 -9.53
N SER A 37 -26.31 37.63 -10.06
CA SER A 37 -27.32 38.38 -9.30
C SER A 37 -28.64 37.60 -9.23
N GLU A 38 -29.37 37.72 -8.10
CA GLU A 38 -30.71 37.11 -7.98
C GLU A 38 -31.68 37.66 -9.03
N ASP A 39 -31.57 38.94 -9.36
CA ASP A 39 -32.46 39.61 -10.32
C ASP A 39 -32.21 39.16 -11.76
N GLU A 40 -30.95 38.90 -12.12
CA GLU A 40 -30.55 38.37 -13.43
C GLU A 40 -31.12 36.96 -13.67
N ILE A 41 -31.09 36.11 -12.63
CA ILE A 41 -31.68 34.76 -12.72
C ILE A 41 -33.20 34.81 -12.75
N ARG A 42 -33.84 35.71 -11.99
CA ARG A 42 -35.30 35.90 -12.03
C ARG A 42 -35.76 36.39 -13.40
N ALA A 43 -34.98 37.28 -14.02
CA ALA A 43 -35.19 37.76 -15.38
C ALA A 43 -34.89 36.69 -16.45
N CYS A 44 -34.29 35.55 -16.05
CA CYS A 44 -33.79 34.52 -16.96
C CYS A 44 -32.79 35.10 -17.98
N ASP A 45 -31.84 35.92 -17.52
CA ASP A 45 -30.75 36.38 -18.35
C ASP A 45 -29.92 35.19 -18.86
N VAL A 46 -29.65 35.17 -20.17
CA VAL A 46 -28.95 34.08 -20.85
C VAL A 46 -27.54 33.91 -20.28
N GLY A 47 -26.84 35.02 -20.04
CA GLY A 47 -25.49 35.01 -19.49
C GLY A 47 -25.46 34.48 -18.06
N ALA A 48 -26.41 34.88 -17.22
CA ALA A 48 -26.52 34.41 -15.84
C ALA A 48 -26.85 32.91 -15.77
N VAL A 49 -27.81 32.43 -16.57
CA VAL A 49 -28.15 30.99 -16.61
C VAL A 49 -26.97 30.16 -17.12
N ARG A 50 -26.25 30.65 -18.14
CA ARG A 50 -25.04 30.01 -18.67
C ARG A 50 -23.95 29.88 -17.59
N LYS A 51 -23.65 30.95 -16.85
CA LYS A 51 -22.69 30.93 -15.74
C LYS A 51 -23.06 29.92 -14.65
N VAL A 52 -24.34 29.82 -14.32
CA VAL A 52 -24.81 28.81 -13.35
C VAL A 52 -24.59 27.40 -13.87
N LEU A 53 -24.94 27.12 -15.13
CA LEU A 53 -24.71 25.81 -15.73
C LEU A 53 -23.22 25.46 -15.81
N GLU A 54 -22.37 26.40 -16.21
CA GLU A 54 -20.91 26.24 -16.20
C GLU A 54 -20.38 25.90 -14.80
N ALA A 55 -20.84 26.61 -13.77
CA ALA A 55 -20.42 26.34 -12.39
C ALA A 55 -20.85 24.93 -11.92
N PHE A 56 -22.04 24.46 -12.31
CA PHE A 56 -22.46 23.09 -12.02
C PHE A 56 -21.66 22.05 -12.81
N ILE A 57 -21.34 22.31 -14.08
CA ILE A 57 -20.50 21.42 -14.90
C ILE A 57 -19.11 21.30 -14.28
N GLU A 58 -18.49 22.42 -13.93
CA GLU A 58 -17.16 22.43 -13.31
C GLU A 58 -17.18 21.70 -11.96
N SER A 59 -18.15 22.02 -11.10
CA SER A 59 -18.26 21.40 -9.78
C SER A 59 -18.52 19.90 -9.85
N THR A 60 -19.35 19.42 -10.78
CA THR A 60 -19.82 18.03 -10.82
C THR A 60 -19.03 17.12 -11.76
N MET A 61 -18.60 17.64 -12.90
CA MET A 61 -17.88 16.87 -13.93
C MET A 61 -16.38 17.16 -13.94
N GLY A 62 -15.91 18.22 -13.27
CA GLY A 62 -14.51 18.63 -13.29
C GLY A 62 -14.05 19.17 -14.65
N VAL A 63 -15.00 19.61 -15.49
CA VAL A 63 -14.72 20.16 -16.84
C VAL A 63 -14.84 21.67 -16.77
N THR A 64 -13.75 22.38 -17.06
CA THR A 64 -13.73 23.84 -17.01
C THR A 64 -14.29 24.45 -18.30
N ARG A 65 -14.57 25.75 -18.27
CA ARG A 65 -14.94 26.50 -19.48
C ARG A 65 -13.83 26.46 -20.53
N GLU A 66 -12.57 26.46 -20.11
CA GLU A 66 -11.41 26.38 -21.02
C GLU A 66 -11.35 25.02 -21.70
N ASP A 67 -11.61 23.93 -20.97
CA ASP A 67 -11.68 22.57 -21.55
C ASP A 67 -12.78 22.45 -22.59
N MET A 68 -13.94 23.08 -22.35
CA MET A 68 -15.05 23.10 -23.31
C MET A 68 -14.78 24.00 -24.52
N ALA A 69 -13.90 25.00 -24.39
CA ALA A 69 -13.49 25.87 -25.48
C ALA A 69 -12.45 25.23 -26.41
N GLN A 70 -11.73 24.20 -25.94
CA GLN A 70 -10.76 23.48 -26.75
C GLN A 70 -11.45 22.47 -27.69
N ILE A 71 -11.04 22.49 -28.96
CA ILE A 71 -11.49 21.51 -29.94
C ILE A 71 -10.76 20.19 -29.66
N ALA A 72 -11.51 19.09 -29.52
CA ALA A 72 -10.92 17.77 -29.31
C ALA A 72 -10.01 17.37 -30.49
N PHE A 73 -8.76 16.99 -30.19
CA PHE A 73 -7.74 16.62 -31.19
C PHE A 73 -8.20 15.63 -32.26
N PRO A 74 -8.98 14.57 -31.94
CA PRO A 74 -9.47 13.62 -32.95
C PRO A 74 -10.46 14.22 -33.96
N GLY A 75 -11.10 15.34 -33.63
CA GLY A 75 -12.09 16.02 -34.49
C GLY A 75 -11.50 17.09 -35.41
N LEU A 76 -10.27 17.54 -35.16
CA LEU A 76 -9.59 18.56 -35.96
C LEU A 76 -9.47 18.20 -37.45
N PRO A 77 -9.13 16.95 -37.84
CA PRO A 77 -9.02 16.58 -39.26
C PRO A 77 -10.36 16.60 -40.01
N ALA A 78 -11.49 16.55 -39.30
CA ALA A 78 -12.82 16.58 -39.91
C ALA A 78 -13.32 18.01 -40.18
N LEU A 79 -12.63 19.03 -39.66
CA LEU A 79 -12.93 20.44 -39.89
C LEU A 79 -11.97 21.00 -40.94
N GLY A 80 -12.46 21.20 -42.17
CA GLY A 80 -11.62 21.73 -43.26
C GLY A 80 -11.08 23.14 -43.00
N PHE A 81 -11.80 23.95 -42.21
CA PHE A 81 -11.40 25.29 -41.78
C PHE A 81 -11.75 25.49 -40.29
N PRO A 82 -10.90 25.02 -39.36
CA PRO A 82 -11.18 25.08 -37.92
C PRO A 82 -11.43 26.50 -37.38
N GLU A 83 -10.82 27.52 -37.99
CA GLU A 83 -10.95 28.93 -37.59
C GLU A 83 -12.38 29.47 -37.74
N LEU A 84 -13.13 29.02 -38.76
CA LEU A 84 -14.53 29.40 -38.97
C LEU A 84 -15.46 28.85 -37.87
N HIS A 85 -14.97 27.88 -37.10
CA HIS A 85 -15.73 27.18 -36.07
C HIS A 85 -15.30 27.55 -34.65
N ALA A 86 -14.43 28.56 -34.50
CA ALA A 86 -13.87 28.99 -33.22
C ALA A 86 -14.94 29.38 -32.19
N GLU A 87 -16.11 29.89 -32.62
CA GLU A 87 -17.21 30.24 -31.72
C GLU A 87 -18.28 29.16 -31.62
N SER A 88 -18.57 28.46 -32.72
CA SER A 88 -19.69 27.51 -32.80
C SER A 88 -19.38 26.16 -32.15
N VAL A 89 -18.13 25.69 -32.20
CA VAL A 89 -17.74 24.43 -31.56
C VAL A 89 -17.79 24.52 -30.03
N PRO A 90 -17.22 25.54 -29.36
CA PRO A 90 -17.36 25.71 -27.92
C PRO A 90 -18.81 25.77 -27.44
N GLU A 91 -19.69 26.47 -28.16
CA GLU A 91 -21.12 26.55 -27.81
C GLU A 91 -21.83 25.20 -27.91
N LEU A 92 -21.53 24.40 -28.94
CA LEU A 92 -22.06 23.04 -29.06
C LEU A 92 -21.48 22.10 -27.99
N THR A 93 -20.20 22.25 -27.64
CA THR A 93 -19.55 21.48 -26.57
C THR A 93 -20.17 21.81 -25.22
N PHE A 94 -20.38 23.09 -24.90
CA PHE A 94 -21.11 23.53 -23.71
C PHE A 94 -22.52 22.94 -23.68
N TYR A 95 -23.28 23.11 -24.76
CA TYR A 95 -24.65 22.59 -24.85
C TYR A 95 -24.72 21.07 -24.62
N ARG A 96 -23.87 20.30 -25.30
CA ARG A 96 -23.82 18.83 -25.14
C ARG A 96 -23.42 18.42 -23.73
N THR A 97 -22.49 19.15 -23.11
CA THR A 97 -22.05 18.88 -21.74
C THR A 97 -23.17 19.18 -20.74
N ALA A 98 -23.83 20.34 -20.88
CA ALA A 98 -24.99 20.71 -20.07
C ALA A 98 -26.15 19.72 -20.24
N GLN A 99 -26.42 19.28 -21.47
CA GLN A 99 -27.45 18.27 -21.77
C GLN A 99 -27.16 16.93 -21.09
N ARG A 100 -25.90 16.46 -21.14
CA ARG A 100 -25.49 15.22 -20.47
C ARG A 100 -25.64 15.33 -18.95
N LEU A 101 -25.23 16.46 -18.36
CA LEU A 101 -25.37 16.69 -16.93
C LEU A 101 -26.84 16.71 -16.51
N LEU A 102 -27.69 17.44 -17.23
CA LEU A 102 -29.12 17.54 -16.92
C LEU A 102 -29.87 16.23 -17.12
N ALA A 103 -29.52 15.43 -18.13
CA ALA A 103 -30.04 14.08 -18.29
C ALA A 103 -29.68 13.20 -17.08
N ALA A 104 -28.43 13.27 -16.59
CA ALA A 104 -28.03 12.56 -15.37
C ALA A 104 -28.78 13.05 -14.11
N CYS A 105 -29.24 14.31 -14.11
CA CYS A 105 -30.08 14.86 -13.04
C CYS A 105 -31.58 14.52 -13.19
N GLY A 106 -31.99 13.79 -14.24
CA GLY A 106 -33.40 13.42 -14.52
C GLY A 106 -34.16 14.43 -15.39
N VAL A 107 -33.47 15.26 -16.17
CA VAL A 107 -34.05 16.20 -17.14
C VAL A 107 -33.60 15.83 -18.55
N ASP A 108 -34.33 14.91 -19.19
CA ASP A 108 -33.99 14.38 -20.53
C ASP A 108 -34.39 15.32 -21.67
N ASP A 109 -35.27 16.30 -21.42
CA ASP A 109 -35.83 17.22 -22.41
C ASP A 109 -35.07 18.55 -22.53
N PHE A 110 -33.82 18.62 -22.04
CA PHE A 110 -32.98 19.81 -22.18
C PHE A 110 -32.59 20.03 -23.64
N GLY A 111 -32.87 21.23 -24.17
CA GLY A 111 -32.64 21.56 -25.58
C GLY A 111 -31.97 22.91 -25.77
N LEU A 112 -31.52 23.20 -27.00
CA LEU A 112 -30.79 24.45 -27.31
C LEU A 112 -31.61 25.71 -26.98
N ARG A 113 -32.94 25.62 -27.04
CA ARG A 113 -33.85 26.71 -26.63
C ARG A 113 -33.71 27.08 -25.16
N ASP A 114 -33.32 26.14 -24.29
CA ASP A 114 -33.11 26.43 -22.87
C ASP A 114 -31.82 27.20 -22.61
N VAL A 115 -30.85 27.11 -23.53
CA VAL A 115 -29.62 27.89 -23.51
C VAL A 115 -29.85 29.28 -24.10
N LEU A 116 -30.49 29.35 -25.27
CA LEU A 116 -30.65 30.61 -26.01
C LEU A 116 -31.81 31.48 -25.51
N HIS A 117 -32.89 30.85 -25.04
CA HIS A 117 -34.13 31.50 -24.62
C HIS A 117 -34.69 30.85 -23.34
N PRO A 118 -33.94 30.94 -22.22
CA PRO A 118 -34.35 30.37 -20.94
C PRO A 118 -35.69 30.97 -20.48
N THR A 119 -36.56 30.11 -19.94
CA THR A 119 -37.86 30.54 -19.40
C THR A 119 -37.94 30.27 -17.89
N PRO A 120 -38.63 31.11 -17.09
CA PRO A 120 -38.63 30.99 -15.63
C PRO A 120 -39.05 29.60 -15.12
N LYS A 121 -40.04 28.99 -15.77
CA LYS A 121 -40.53 27.65 -15.39
C LYS A 121 -39.48 26.56 -15.66
N ARG A 122 -38.76 26.64 -16.80
CA ARG A 122 -37.75 25.65 -17.18
C ARG A 122 -36.46 25.81 -16.39
N VAL A 123 -35.97 27.04 -16.24
CA VAL A 123 -34.80 27.35 -15.41
C VAL A 123 -35.01 26.85 -13.99
N ARG A 124 -36.18 27.12 -13.38
CA ARG A 124 -36.49 26.62 -12.04
C ARG A 124 -36.45 25.10 -11.94
N ARG A 125 -36.98 24.37 -12.93
CA ARG A 125 -36.94 22.90 -12.97
C ARG A 125 -35.50 22.38 -13.10
N GLN A 126 -34.72 22.95 -14.01
CA GLN A 126 -33.33 22.56 -14.26
C GLN A 126 -32.45 22.81 -13.02
N LEU A 127 -32.55 24.00 -12.41
CA LEU A 127 -31.80 24.33 -11.20
C LEU A 127 -32.21 23.45 -10.01
N SER A 128 -33.50 23.11 -9.88
CA SER A 128 -33.94 22.19 -8.83
C SER A 128 -33.34 20.80 -9.00
N ALA A 129 -33.27 20.30 -10.25
CA ALA A 129 -32.64 19.01 -10.57
C ALA A 129 -31.13 19.02 -10.27
N LEU A 130 -30.43 20.05 -10.71
CA LEU A 130 -28.99 20.22 -10.51
C LEU A 130 -28.63 20.33 -9.02
N ILE A 131 -29.38 21.12 -8.25
CA ILE A 131 -29.16 21.25 -6.81
C ILE A 131 -29.41 19.91 -6.10
N ASN A 132 -30.49 19.21 -6.46
CA ASN A 132 -30.79 17.91 -5.88
C ASN A 132 -29.67 16.89 -6.17
N PHE A 133 -29.18 16.86 -7.41
CA PHE A 133 -28.06 16.01 -7.79
C PHE A 133 -26.76 16.38 -7.07
N ALA A 134 -26.45 17.67 -6.96
CA ALA A 134 -25.26 18.15 -6.25
C ALA A 134 -25.29 17.74 -4.77
N LYS A 135 -26.43 17.89 -4.08
CA LYS A 135 -26.60 17.45 -2.69
C LYS A 135 -26.46 15.94 -2.54
N PHE A 136 -27.09 15.16 -3.42
CA PHE A 136 -26.94 13.71 -3.41
C PHE A 136 -25.48 13.29 -3.61
N ARG A 137 -24.78 13.93 -4.54
CA ARG A 137 -23.35 13.68 -4.78
C ARG A 137 -22.52 14.02 -3.55
N GLU A 138 -22.78 15.14 -2.87
CA GLU A 138 -22.06 15.54 -1.66
C GLU A 138 -22.24 14.53 -0.51
N GLU A 139 -23.48 14.07 -0.28
CA GLU A 139 -23.77 13.00 0.70
C GLU A 139 -23.03 11.69 0.36
N ARG A 140 -22.96 11.34 -0.93
CA ARG A 140 -22.24 10.14 -1.38
C ARG A 140 -20.72 10.31 -1.31
N LEU A 141 -20.18 11.47 -1.68
CA LEU A 141 -18.75 11.76 -1.56
C LEU A 141 -18.29 11.65 -0.11
N ALA A 142 -19.09 12.13 0.85
CA ALA A 142 -18.80 11.94 2.27
C ALA A 142 -18.71 10.46 2.66
N ALA A 143 -19.55 9.59 2.09
CA ALA A 143 -19.49 8.15 2.31
C ALA A 143 -18.26 7.47 1.66
N PHE A 144 -17.69 8.07 0.62
CA PHE A 144 -16.45 7.60 -0.02
C PHE A 144 -15.18 8.24 0.55
N GLY A 145 -15.30 9.16 1.52
CA GLY A 145 -14.17 9.90 2.08
C GLY A 145 -13.07 9.00 2.65
N ASP A 146 -13.43 7.90 3.30
CA ASP A 146 -12.46 6.92 3.83
C ASP A 146 -11.66 6.26 2.69
N ILE A 147 -12.32 5.91 1.58
CA ILE A 147 -11.68 5.30 0.40
C ILE A 147 -10.79 6.32 -0.32
N THR A 148 -11.23 7.58 -0.41
CA THR A 148 -10.41 8.67 -0.97
C THR A 148 -9.16 8.90 -0.12
N SER A 149 -9.30 8.94 1.21
CA SER A 149 -8.16 9.08 2.14
C SER A 149 -7.20 7.91 2.02
N GLU A 150 -7.69 6.67 1.96
CA GLU A 150 -6.86 5.48 1.77
C GLU A 150 -6.12 5.53 0.42
N THR A 151 -6.79 5.97 -0.63
CA THR A 151 -6.18 6.13 -1.96
C THR A 151 -5.06 7.18 -1.92
N ASP A 152 -5.28 8.31 -1.27
CA ASP A 152 -4.28 9.37 -1.12
C ASP A 152 -3.08 8.90 -0.30
N GLU A 153 -3.30 8.17 0.80
CA GLU A 153 -2.23 7.56 1.60
C GLU A 153 -1.41 6.55 0.78
N LEU A 154 -2.08 5.70 -0.02
CA LEU A 154 -1.43 4.75 -0.90
C LEU A 154 -0.61 5.45 -1.99
N LEU A 155 -1.12 6.54 -2.57
CA LEU A 155 -0.39 7.35 -3.55
C LEU A 155 0.84 8.01 -2.94
N GLN A 156 0.72 8.56 -1.73
CA GLN A 156 1.87 9.13 -1.00
C GLN A 156 2.92 8.06 -0.69
N LYS A 157 2.50 6.89 -0.21
CA LYS A 157 3.40 5.76 0.07
C LYS A 157 4.09 5.25 -1.19
N LYS A 158 3.35 5.13 -2.30
CA LYS A 158 3.91 4.77 -3.60
C LYS A 158 4.98 5.77 -4.04
N LYS A 159 4.69 7.06 -3.94
CA LYS A 159 5.65 8.11 -4.30
C LYS A 159 6.92 8.04 -3.44
N ALA A 160 6.78 7.91 -2.12
CA ALA A 160 7.92 7.77 -1.22
C ALA A 160 8.79 6.54 -1.56
N LEU A 161 8.17 5.39 -1.84
CA LEU A 161 8.90 4.19 -2.25
C LEU A 161 9.59 4.35 -3.61
N GLN A 162 8.97 5.07 -4.55
CA GLN A 162 9.59 5.37 -5.85
C GLN A 162 10.81 6.29 -5.68
N ASP A 163 10.72 7.29 -4.81
CA ASP A 163 11.82 8.21 -4.52
C ASP A 163 12.99 7.47 -3.81
N GLU A 164 12.68 6.58 -2.86
CA GLU A 164 13.66 5.73 -2.18
C GLU A 164 14.35 4.76 -3.15
N ASN A 165 13.57 4.10 -4.02
CA ASN A 165 14.11 3.20 -5.03
C ASN A 165 15.05 3.96 -6.00
N ALA A 166 14.66 5.15 -6.45
CA ALA A 166 15.49 5.99 -7.29
C ALA A 166 16.79 6.45 -6.57
N ALA A 167 16.74 6.68 -5.27
CA ALA A 167 17.94 7.00 -4.49
C ALA A 167 18.89 5.80 -4.38
N LEU A 168 18.36 4.62 -4.02
CA LEU A 168 19.14 3.38 -3.93
C LEU A 168 19.74 2.98 -5.28
N GLN A 169 19.01 3.18 -6.38
CA GLN A 169 19.52 2.92 -7.72
C GLN A 169 20.74 3.79 -8.03
N ARG A 170 20.70 5.08 -7.66
CA ARG A 170 21.84 6.00 -7.85
C ARG A 170 23.04 5.60 -6.98
N GLU A 171 22.80 5.19 -5.74
CA GLU A 171 23.86 4.71 -4.84
C GLU A 171 24.50 3.43 -5.39
N LEU A 172 23.70 2.49 -5.89
CA LEU A 172 24.18 1.29 -6.55
C LEU A 172 25.04 1.62 -7.78
N ASP A 173 24.58 2.55 -8.63
CA ASP A 173 25.32 2.96 -9.82
C ASP A 173 26.66 3.62 -9.44
N GLN A 174 26.71 4.39 -8.36
CA GLN A 174 27.95 4.97 -7.83
C GLN A 174 28.93 3.90 -7.35
N LEU A 175 28.46 2.94 -6.55
CA LEU A 175 29.28 1.83 -6.04
C LEU A 175 29.82 0.95 -7.18
N LEU A 176 29.01 0.70 -8.21
CA LEU A 176 29.45 -0.05 -9.39
C LEU A 176 30.52 0.70 -10.19
N GLU A 177 30.40 2.02 -10.30
CA GLU A 177 31.40 2.86 -10.97
C GLU A 177 32.71 2.92 -10.16
N GLU A 178 32.63 3.03 -8.84
CA GLU A 178 33.79 2.94 -7.93
C GLU A 178 34.48 1.59 -8.07
N GLN A 179 33.72 0.49 -8.03
CA GLN A 179 34.26 -0.86 -8.23
C GLN A 179 34.98 -1.00 -9.57
N ARG A 180 34.41 -0.46 -10.66
CA ARG A 180 35.05 -0.48 -12.00
C ARG A 180 36.35 0.32 -12.04
N ARG A 181 36.45 1.40 -11.27
CA ARG A 181 37.68 2.22 -11.17
C ARG A 181 38.76 1.51 -10.37
N GLU A 182 38.39 0.75 -9.34
CA GLU A 182 39.32 0.00 -8.49
C GLU A 182 39.77 -1.34 -9.12
N GLU A 183 38.93 -1.95 -9.96
CA GLU A 183 39.20 -3.20 -10.69
C GLU A 183 40.61 -3.30 -11.32
N PRO A 184 41.10 -2.30 -12.09
CA PRO A 184 42.43 -2.38 -12.69
C PRO A 184 43.58 -2.34 -11.67
N GLU A 185 43.44 -1.59 -10.57
CA GLU A 185 44.45 -1.57 -9.51
C GLU A 185 44.46 -2.88 -8.74
N ARG A 186 43.27 -3.43 -8.45
CA ARG A 186 43.12 -4.77 -7.86
C ARG A 186 43.80 -5.84 -8.70
N LEU A 187 43.56 -5.83 -10.01
CA LEU A 187 44.17 -6.80 -10.94
C LEU A 187 45.70 -6.65 -10.99
N LYS A 188 46.22 -5.42 -10.99
CA LYS A 188 47.67 -5.18 -10.91
C LYS A 188 48.26 -5.76 -9.63
N LEU A 189 47.65 -5.48 -8.48
CA LEU A 189 48.09 -6.01 -7.19
C LEU A 189 48.06 -7.55 -7.20
N GLU A 190 47.02 -8.16 -7.74
CA GLU A 190 46.89 -9.62 -7.84
C GLU A 190 48.01 -10.22 -8.72
N THR A 191 48.34 -9.59 -9.85
CA THR A 191 49.47 -10.01 -10.69
C THR A 191 50.82 -9.84 -9.99
N GLU A 192 50.99 -8.80 -9.18
CA GLU A 192 52.22 -8.56 -8.42
C GLU A 192 52.38 -9.58 -7.29
N VAL A 193 51.32 -9.84 -6.52
CA VAL A 193 51.32 -10.84 -5.44
C VAL A 193 51.61 -12.23 -6.00
N THR A 194 50.99 -12.61 -7.12
CA THR A 194 51.26 -13.91 -7.76
C THR A 194 52.70 -13.99 -8.28
N GLY A 195 53.24 -12.91 -8.84
CA GLY A 195 54.65 -12.82 -9.25
C GLY A 195 55.62 -12.96 -8.06
N LEU A 196 55.38 -12.24 -6.96
CA LEU A 196 56.18 -12.34 -5.74
C LEU A 196 56.11 -13.74 -5.12
N ALA A 197 54.94 -14.38 -5.11
CA ALA A 197 54.80 -15.75 -4.63
C ALA A 197 55.64 -16.74 -5.45
N GLN A 198 55.70 -16.58 -6.77
CA GLN A 198 56.56 -17.38 -7.65
C GLN A 198 58.05 -17.12 -7.37
N GLN A 199 58.45 -15.86 -7.17
CA GLN A 199 59.81 -15.51 -6.79
C GLN A 199 60.22 -16.12 -5.45
N ILE A 200 59.37 -16.02 -4.42
CA ILE A 200 59.60 -16.63 -3.10
C ILE A 200 59.79 -18.14 -3.24
N ASN A 201 58.96 -18.81 -4.02
CA ASN A 201 59.09 -20.25 -4.24
C ASN A 201 60.43 -20.60 -4.94
N THR A 202 60.85 -19.78 -5.90
CA THR A 202 62.14 -19.94 -6.60
C THR A 202 63.32 -19.73 -5.66
N LEU A 203 63.30 -18.67 -4.85
CA LEU A 203 64.32 -18.38 -3.84
C LEU A 203 64.39 -19.45 -2.76
N ASN A 204 63.25 -20.00 -2.31
CA ASN A 204 63.22 -21.10 -1.35
C ASN A 204 63.88 -22.36 -1.91
N LYS A 205 63.66 -22.68 -3.20
CA LYS A 205 64.36 -23.78 -3.87
C LYS A 205 65.86 -23.55 -3.93
N GLN A 206 66.30 -22.35 -4.31
CA GLN A 206 67.72 -21.98 -4.32
C GLN A 206 68.34 -22.06 -2.93
N GLN A 207 67.63 -21.57 -1.90
CA GLN A 207 68.07 -21.65 -0.51
C GLN A 207 68.22 -23.11 -0.05
N ALA A 208 67.30 -23.99 -0.44
CA ALA A 208 67.40 -25.42 -0.12
C ALA A 208 68.64 -26.06 -0.75
N VAL A 209 68.94 -25.74 -2.02
CA VAL A 209 70.16 -26.22 -2.70
C VAL A 209 71.42 -25.71 -2.01
N LEU A 210 71.51 -24.39 -1.77
CA LEU A 210 72.66 -23.78 -1.10
C LEU A 210 72.87 -24.31 0.32
N ARG A 211 71.81 -24.68 1.04
CA ARG A 211 71.92 -25.33 2.36
C ARG A 211 72.61 -26.68 2.26
N VAL A 212 72.23 -27.50 1.28
CA VAL A 212 72.87 -28.80 1.04
C VAL A 212 74.35 -28.61 0.71
N GLU A 213 74.68 -27.71 -0.23
CA GLU A 213 76.07 -27.39 -0.57
C GLU A 213 76.87 -26.87 0.62
N THR A 214 76.26 -26.04 1.47
CA THR A 214 76.91 -25.52 2.69
C THR A 214 77.22 -26.64 3.68
N ASP A 215 76.29 -27.58 3.86
CA ASP A 215 76.49 -28.71 4.77
C ASP A 215 77.52 -29.71 4.22
N GLU A 216 77.57 -29.92 2.90
CA GLU A 216 78.64 -30.67 2.23
C GLU A 216 80.00 -30.00 2.45
N MET A 217 80.09 -28.67 2.26
CA MET A 217 81.33 -27.91 2.48
C MET A 217 81.77 -27.91 3.95
N LYS A 218 80.83 -27.90 4.91
CA LYS A 218 81.15 -28.10 6.34
C LYS A 218 81.67 -29.51 6.60
N ALA A 219 81.08 -30.53 5.99
CA ALA A 219 81.54 -31.91 6.14
C ALA A 219 82.94 -32.11 5.56
N THR A 220 83.24 -31.53 4.38
CA THR A 220 84.58 -31.57 3.80
C THR A 220 85.58 -30.79 4.64
N ARG A 221 85.22 -29.60 5.14
CA ARG A 221 86.05 -28.85 6.09
C ARG A 221 86.38 -29.68 7.33
N LYS A 222 85.38 -30.31 7.95
CA LYS A 222 85.59 -31.16 9.14
C LYS A 222 86.54 -32.33 8.83
N LYS A 223 86.35 -33.02 7.70
CA LYS A 223 87.26 -34.08 7.25
C LYS A 223 88.70 -33.56 7.09
N MET A 224 88.87 -32.37 6.52
CA MET A 224 90.21 -31.77 6.38
C MET A 224 90.81 -31.36 7.72
N GLU A 225 90.01 -30.81 8.65
CA GLU A 225 90.43 -30.56 10.03
C GLU A 225 90.87 -31.85 10.73
N ASP A 226 90.12 -32.96 10.58
CA ASP A 226 90.48 -34.28 11.12
C ASP A 226 91.80 -34.79 10.52
N VAL A 227 92.03 -34.63 9.20
CA VAL A 227 93.29 -34.98 8.56
C VAL A 227 94.44 -34.12 9.08
N VAL A 228 94.23 -32.81 9.24
CA VAL A 228 95.26 -31.90 9.79
C VAL A 228 95.58 -32.27 11.23
N THR A 229 94.59 -32.59 12.07
CA THR A 229 94.83 -33.01 13.45
C THR A 229 95.56 -34.35 13.51
N SER A 230 95.19 -35.34 12.69
CA SER A 230 95.92 -36.60 12.57
C SER A 230 97.36 -36.38 12.14
N ALA A 231 97.61 -35.53 11.13
CA ALA A 231 98.96 -35.20 10.69
C ALA A 231 99.77 -34.49 11.78
N ARG A 232 99.13 -33.62 12.59
CA ARG A 232 99.75 -33.01 13.78
C ARG A 232 100.10 -34.06 14.83
N PHE A 233 99.22 -35.03 15.10
CA PHE A 233 99.51 -36.14 16.01
C PHE A 233 100.67 -37.00 15.53
N SER A 234 100.67 -37.41 14.25
CA SER A 234 101.80 -38.16 13.68
C SER A 234 103.11 -37.36 13.68
N LYS A 235 103.03 -36.04 13.52
CA LYS A 235 104.18 -35.15 13.68
C LYS A 235 104.70 -35.18 15.11
N ILE A 236 103.82 -35.05 16.11
CA ILE A 236 104.19 -35.11 17.54
C ILE A 236 104.81 -36.48 17.86
N GLU A 237 104.21 -37.57 17.42
CA GLU A 237 104.71 -38.93 17.62
C GLU A 237 106.10 -39.13 16.96
N ALA A 238 106.29 -38.57 15.76
CA ALA A 238 107.60 -38.54 15.11
C ALA A 238 108.61 -37.65 15.84
N GLU A 239 108.19 -36.52 16.40
CA GLU A 239 109.02 -35.65 17.25
C GLU A 239 109.40 -36.35 18.57
N GLU A 240 108.48 -37.12 19.18
CA GLU A 240 108.73 -37.96 20.35
C GLU A 240 109.70 -39.12 20.04
N GLU A 241 109.57 -39.76 18.88
CA GLU A 241 110.50 -40.78 18.40
C GLU A 241 111.88 -40.18 18.09
N VAL A 242 111.93 -38.97 17.53
CA VAL A 242 113.16 -38.19 17.38
C VAL A 242 113.77 -37.85 18.75
N GLU A 243 112.98 -37.49 19.76
CA GLU A 243 113.49 -37.29 21.12
C GLU A 243 113.93 -38.58 21.80
N ARG A 244 113.24 -39.70 21.58
CA ARG A 244 113.65 -41.03 22.04
C ARG A 244 115.01 -41.42 21.43
N LEU A 245 115.23 -41.10 20.16
CA LEU A 245 116.51 -41.31 19.46
C LEU A 245 117.58 -40.31 19.89
N LYS A 246 117.23 -39.06 20.23
CA LYS A 246 118.15 -38.08 20.85
C LYS A 246 118.53 -38.46 22.29
N GLY A 247 117.65 -39.15 23.03
CA GLY A 247 117.92 -39.73 24.34
C GLY A 247 118.97 -40.86 24.35
N LEU A 248 119.30 -41.41 23.18
CA LEU A 248 120.38 -42.40 22.98
C LEU A 248 121.73 -41.76 22.60
N ILE A 249 121.82 -40.44 22.53
CA ILE A 249 123.07 -39.72 22.28
C ILE A 249 123.37 -38.84 23.49
N VAL A 250 124.18 -39.39 24.39
CA VAL A 250 124.73 -38.65 25.52
C VAL A 250 125.86 -37.76 25.03
N THR A 251 125.74 -36.45 25.25
CA THR A 251 126.93 -35.62 25.48
C THR A 251 126.68 -34.54 26.54
N SER A 252 127.55 -34.59 27.55
CA SER A 252 127.98 -33.49 28.42
C SER A 252 127.00 -32.89 29.46
N PRO A 253 127.00 -33.43 30.70
CA PRO A 253 126.18 -33.00 31.84
C PRO A 253 126.56 -31.65 32.51
N LYS A 254 127.34 -30.76 31.88
CA LYS A 254 127.85 -29.54 32.52
C LYS A 254 127.38 -28.19 31.93
N ARG A 255 126.69 -28.16 30.77
CA ARG A 255 125.98 -26.96 30.27
C ARG A 255 124.46 -27.01 30.52
N VAL A 256 123.89 -28.22 30.48
CA VAL A 256 122.46 -28.49 30.69
C VAL A 256 122.00 -28.10 32.11
N LYS A 257 122.88 -28.11 33.13
CA LYS A 257 122.53 -27.82 34.53
C LYS A 257 122.29 -26.33 34.82
N ASP A 258 122.83 -25.43 33.99
CA ASP A 258 122.62 -23.99 34.10
C ASP A 258 121.50 -23.53 33.14
N GLU A 259 121.37 -24.15 31.96
CA GLU A 259 120.22 -23.98 31.08
C GLU A 259 118.92 -24.55 31.68
N LEU A 260 118.94 -25.70 32.39
CA LEU A 260 117.77 -26.21 33.12
C LEU A 260 117.33 -25.27 34.24
N LYS A 261 118.25 -24.56 34.90
CA LYS A 261 117.90 -23.57 35.92
C LYS A 261 117.25 -22.35 35.28
N ALA A 262 117.76 -21.89 34.14
CA ALA A 262 117.15 -20.81 33.38
C ALA A 262 115.76 -21.20 32.84
N ILE A 263 115.63 -22.40 32.27
CA ILE A 263 114.38 -22.96 31.76
C ILE A 263 113.38 -23.20 32.90
N ALA A 264 113.82 -23.69 34.06
CA ALA A 264 112.97 -23.85 35.23
C ALA A 264 112.43 -22.50 35.74
N VAL A 265 113.25 -21.44 35.73
CA VAL A 265 112.81 -20.09 36.10
C VAL A 265 111.83 -19.51 35.07
N THR A 266 112.07 -19.71 33.76
CA THR A 266 111.12 -19.27 32.72
C THR A 266 109.85 -20.10 32.69
N LEU A 267 109.92 -21.39 33.03
CA LEU A 267 108.79 -22.29 33.14
C LEU A 267 107.91 -21.90 34.32
N GLU A 268 108.52 -21.56 35.46
CA GLU A 268 107.76 -21.12 36.62
C GLU A 268 107.08 -19.77 36.37
N LYS A 269 107.77 -18.82 35.71
CA LYS A 269 107.13 -17.58 35.24
C LYS A 269 106.00 -17.84 34.24
N ALA A 270 106.18 -18.74 33.28
CA ALA A 270 105.15 -19.06 32.31
C ALA A 270 103.95 -19.77 32.95
N LYS A 271 104.15 -20.54 34.02
CA LYS A 271 103.06 -21.12 34.82
C LYS A 271 102.33 -20.06 35.63
N ASP A 272 103.05 -19.11 36.23
CA ASP A 272 102.45 -17.97 36.93
C ASP A 272 101.61 -17.12 35.96
N ASP A 273 102.14 -16.83 34.77
CA ASP A 273 101.42 -16.13 33.69
C ASP A 273 100.20 -16.92 33.19
N LEU A 274 100.32 -18.25 33.06
CA LEU A 274 99.21 -19.12 32.68
C LEU A 274 98.12 -19.11 33.75
N HIS A 275 98.48 -19.19 35.03
CA HIS A 275 97.54 -19.15 36.14
C HIS A 275 96.81 -17.80 36.19
N GLU A 276 97.52 -16.69 35.97
CA GLU A 276 96.89 -15.37 35.83
C GLU A 276 95.93 -15.29 34.63
N LEU A 277 96.30 -15.86 33.49
CA LEU A 277 95.44 -15.90 32.30
C LEU A 277 94.21 -16.79 32.52
N GLU A 278 94.36 -17.93 33.21
CA GLU A 278 93.27 -18.82 33.56
C GLU A 278 92.30 -18.16 34.56
N GLU A 279 92.80 -17.43 35.55
CA GLU A 279 91.98 -16.62 36.45
C GLU A 279 91.21 -15.53 35.69
N LYS A 280 91.88 -14.81 34.77
CA LYS A 280 91.24 -13.81 33.91
C LYS A 280 90.20 -14.45 32.99
N GLN A 281 90.50 -15.60 32.40
CA GLN A 281 89.57 -16.35 31.55
C GLN A 281 88.33 -16.79 32.33
N ASN A 282 88.51 -17.37 33.52
CA ASN A 282 87.42 -17.79 34.39
C ASN A 282 86.56 -16.60 34.82
N SER A 283 87.18 -15.45 35.11
CA SER A 283 86.45 -14.21 35.39
C SER A 283 85.60 -13.76 34.20
N VAL A 284 86.15 -13.77 32.98
CA VAL A 284 85.41 -13.39 31.76
C VAL A 284 84.28 -14.37 31.45
N LEU A 285 84.49 -15.67 31.62
CA LEU A 285 83.44 -16.69 31.48
C LEU A 285 82.30 -16.45 32.48
N GLY A 286 82.63 -16.10 33.74
CA GLY A 286 81.64 -15.70 34.74
C GLY A 286 80.82 -14.48 34.30
N PHE A 287 81.45 -13.46 33.71
CA PHE A 287 80.74 -12.31 33.13
C PHE A 287 79.81 -12.72 31.98
N ILE A 288 80.26 -13.59 31.08
CA ILE A 288 79.44 -14.10 29.97
C ILE A 288 78.20 -14.82 30.49
N GLU A 289 78.33 -15.70 31.48
CA GLU A 289 77.20 -16.43 32.07
C GLU A 289 76.18 -15.50 32.74
N VAL A 290 76.64 -14.42 33.41
CA VAL A 290 75.76 -13.42 34.00
C VAL A 290 75.02 -12.64 32.90
N HIS A 291 75.71 -12.24 31.83
CA HIS A 291 75.09 -11.54 30.70
C HIS A 291 74.12 -12.42 29.92
N GLU A 292 74.41 -13.71 29.73
CA GLU A 292 73.48 -14.64 29.10
C GLU A 292 72.22 -14.85 29.95
N ARG A 293 72.37 -14.97 31.27
CA ARG A 293 71.21 -15.04 32.19
C ARG A 293 70.38 -13.76 32.12
N ALA A 294 71.03 -12.60 32.18
CA ALA A 294 70.36 -11.31 32.04
C ALA A 294 69.65 -11.18 30.68
N GLY A 295 70.26 -11.65 29.58
CA GLY A 295 69.65 -11.66 28.26
C GLY A 295 68.41 -12.56 28.18
N LYS A 296 68.45 -13.74 28.80
CA LYS A 296 67.29 -14.65 28.91
C LYS A 296 66.16 -14.03 29.74
N GLU A 297 66.48 -13.37 30.85
CA GLU A 297 65.51 -12.62 31.66
C GLU A 297 64.89 -11.48 30.85
N LEU A 298 65.71 -10.70 30.14
CA LEU A 298 65.24 -9.60 29.29
C LEU A 298 64.27 -10.11 28.20
N ALA A 299 64.62 -11.20 27.53
CA ALA A 299 63.76 -11.82 26.51
C ALA A 299 62.40 -12.25 27.08
N LYS A 300 62.37 -12.82 28.30
CA LYS A 300 61.12 -13.14 28.99
C LYS A 300 60.31 -11.88 29.31
N THR A 301 60.96 -10.81 29.74
CA THR A 301 60.26 -9.54 30.02
C THR A 301 59.66 -8.93 28.77
N PHE A 302 60.34 -9.00 27.62
CA PHE A 302 59.78 -8.53 26.34
C PHE A 302 58.58 -9.36 25.91
N ALA A 303 58.63 -10.68 26.04
CA ALA A 303 57.48 -11.53 25.74
C ALA A 303 56.25 -11.17 26.61
N LEU A 304 56.47 -10.92 27.91
CA LEU A 304 55.41 -10.46 28.81
C LEU A 304 54.85 -9.08 28.42
N LEU A 305 55.70 -8.16 27.98
CA LEU A 305 55.26 -6.83 27.50
C LEU A 305 54.42 -6.94 26.21
N ASP A 306 54.81 -7.81 25.28
CA ASP A 306 54.03 -8.09 24.06
C ASP A 306 52.65 -8.67 24.41
N ASP A 307 52.59 -9.59 25.36
CA ASP A 307 51.31 -10.17 25.82
C ASP A 307 50.43 -9.11 26.49
N ILE A 308 51.01 -8.25 27.33
CA ILE A 308 50.29 -7.11 27.94
C ILE A 308 49.77 -6.14 26.88
N GLU A 309 50.55 -5.87 25.82
CA GLU A 309 50.12 -4.98 24.74
C GLU A 309 48.93 -5.58 23.96
N ARG A 310 48.96 -6.90 23.69
CA ARG A 310 47.85 -7.61 23.05
C ARG A 310 46.59 -7.57 23.92
N GLU A 311 46.71 -7.85 25.21
CA GLU A 311 45.60 -7.77 26.16
C GLU A 311 45.03 -6.35 26.28
N LEU A 312 45.89 -5.33 26.26
CA LEU A 312 45.46 -3.93 26.24
C LEU A 312 44.66 -3.57 24.98
N LYS A 313 45.06 -4.07 23.80
CA LYS A 313 44.33 -3.89 22.54
C LYS A 313 42.96 -4.57 22.61
N ALA A 314 42.92 -5.83 23.05
CA ALA A 314 41.67 -6.58 23.22
C ALA A 314 40.71 -5.89 24.22
N CYS A 315 41.22 -5.39 25.34
CA CYS A 315 40.43 -4.67 26.33
C CYS A 315 39.85 -3.36 25.77
N LYS A 316 40.61 -2.61 24.96
CA LYS A 316 40.12 -1.40 24.27
C LYS A 316 39.00 -1.73 23.29
N GLU A 317 39.15 -2.77 22.49
CA GLU A 317 38.13 -3.23 21.54
C GLU A 317 36.84 -3.67 22.27
N ALA A 318 36.97 -4.48 23.32
CA ALA A 318 35.84 -4.88 24.15
C ALA A 318 35.13 -3.68 24.77
N LYS A 319 35.88 -2.68 25.26
CA LYS A 319 35.31 -1.42 25.78
C LYS A 319 34.52 -0.65 24.71
N HIS A 320 35.03 -0.58 23.48
CA HIS A 320 34.31 0.03 22.36
C HIS A 320 33.03 -0.74 22.02
N GLN A 321 33.09 -2.08 21.98
CA GLN A 321 31.92 -2.93 21.74
C GLN A 321 30.85 -2.74 22.83
N VAL A 322 31.24 -2.70 24.10
CA VAL A 322 30.31 -2.45 25.22
C VAL A 322 29.66 -1.07 25.09
N LYS A 323 30.43 -0.04 24.73
CA LYS A 323 29.88 1.32 24.53
C LYS A 323 28.85 1.33 23.39
N ASN A 324 29.15 0.67 22.27
CA ASN A 324 28.23 0.57 21.13
C ASN A 324 26.98 -0.26 21.46
N ALA A 325 27.12 -1.34 22.23
CA ALA A 325 26.00 -2.13 22.71
C ALA A 325 25.12 -1.30 23.65
N MET A 326 25.70 -0.51 24.55
CA MET A 326 24.96 0.38 25.45
C MET A 326 24.18 1.46 24.70
N THR A 327 24.76 2.09 23.67
CA THR A 327 24.01 3.07 22.85
C THR A 327 22.87 2.39 22.12
N ARG A 328 23.09 1.19 21.58
CA ARG A 328 22.05 0.41 20.90
C ARG A 328 20.91 0.00 21.83
N ILE A 329 21.22 -0.41 23.06
CA ILE A 329 20.21 -0.74 24.07
C ILE A 329 19.34 0.47 24.38
N LYS A 330 19.94 1.66 24.56
CA LYS A 330 19.17 2.90 24.82
C LYS A 330 18.24 3.26 23.66
N GLU A 331 18.71 3.13 22.41
CA GLU A 331 17.87 3.32 21.22
C GLU A 331 16.69 2.34 21.18
N LEU A 332 16.95 1.06 21.47
CA LEU A 332 15.90 0.03 21.48
C LEU A 332 14.89 0.25 22.62
N GLN A 333 15.35 0.69 23.79
CA GLN A 333 14.47 1.07 24.90
C GLN A 333 13.53 2.21 24.49
N HIS A 334 14.07 3.27 23.87
CA HIS A 334 13.26 4.40 23.42
C HIS A 334 12.20 3.98 22.37
N ARG A 335 12.59 3.19 21.37
CA ARG A 335 11.65 2.63 20.38
C ARG A 335 10.57 1.75 21.00
N THR A 336 10.93 1.01 22.05
CA THR A 336 9.98 0.16 22.78
C THR A 336 8.96 1.02 23.52
N GLU A 337 9.38 2.09 24.19
CA GLU A 337 8.50 3.05 24.85
C GLU A 337 7.55 3.73 23.85
N GLU A 338 8.06 4.19 22.72
CA GLU A 338 7.25 4.76 21.62
C GLU A 338 6.20 3.76 21.11
N THR A 339 6.60 2.50 20.93
CA THR A 339 5.70 1.43 20.48
C THR A 339 4.62 1.14 21.52
N ILE A 340 4.98 1.10 22.82
CA ILE A 340 4.02 0.90 23.92
C ILE A 340 3.00 2.04 23.96
N THR A 341 3.45 3.30 23.87
CA THR A 341 2.52 4.44 23.88
C THR A 341 1.59 4.44 22.67
N ARG A 342 2.10 4.08 21.48
CA ARG A 342 1.28 3.91 20.27
C ARG A 342 0.24 2.80 20.45
N ARG A 343 0.64 1.64 21.00
CA ARG A 343 -0.28 0.53 21.28
C ARG A 343 -1.40 0.96 22.23
N GLN A 344 -1.07 1.64 23.33
CA GLN A 344 -2.06 2.12 24.29
C GLN A 344 -3.07 3.11 23.67
N ARG A 345 -2.63 3.98 22.75
CA ARG A 345 -3.53 4.89 22.01
C ARG A 345 -4.49 4.10 21.11
N LEU A 346 -3.97 3.12 20.37
CA LEU A 346 -4.78 2.26 19.50
C LEU A 346 -5.78 1.42 20.29
N GLU A 347 -5.39 0.86 21.43
CA GLU A 347 -6.31 0.11 22.30
C GLU A 347 -7.48 0.97 22.79
N LYS A 348 -7.21 2.22 23.19
CA LYS A 348 -8.29 3.17 23.54
C LYS A 348 -9.22 3.43 22.36
N LEU A 349 -8.69 3.61 21.16
CA LEU A 349 -9.48 3.82 19.95
C LEU A 349 -10.36 2.61 19.62
N VAL A 350 -9.82 1.39 19.74
CA VAL A 350 -10.57 0.15 19.54
C VAL A 350 -11.72 0.03 20.54
N VAL A 351 -11.50 0.36 21.81
CA VAL A 351 -12.56 0.35 22.83
C VAL A 351 -13.67 1.36 22.48
N LEU A 352 -13.31 2.58 22.04
CA LEU A 352 -14.28 3.59 21.61
C LEU A 352 -15.09 3.11 20.41
N LYS A 353 -14.45 2.57 19.37
CA LYS A 353 -15.12 2.07 18.17
C LYS A 353 -16.02 0.86 18.46
N LYS A 354 -15.62 -0.04 19.36
CA LYS A 354 -16.47 -1.15 19.83
C LYS A 354 -17.73 -0.65 20.55
N ARG A 355 -17.62 0.42 21.35
CA ARG A 355 -18.78 1.03 22.01
C ARG A 355 -19.73 1.69 21.00
N GLU A 356 -19.19 2.43 20.04
CA GLU A 356 -19.99 3.03 18.94
C GLU A 356 -20.74 1.95 18.15
N LEU A 357 -20.05 0.88 17.77
CA LEU A 357 -20.65 -0.24 17.05
C LEU A 357 -21.75 -0.93 17.88
N SER A 358 -21.52 -1.11 19.18
CA SER A 358 -22.53 -1.70 20.08
C SER A 358 -23.77 -0.81 20.20
N ARG A 359 -23.59 0.51 20.26
CA ARG A 359 -24.70 1.48 20.25
C ARG A 359 -25.48 1.41 18.94
N PHE A 360 -24.81 1.47 17.79
CA PHE A 360 -25.48 1.35 16.49
C PHE A 360 -26.18 0.01 16.33
N THR A 361 -25.58 -1.08 16.80
CA THR A 361 -26.23 -2.40 16.76
C THR A 361 -27.51 -2.42 17.59
N ALA A 362 -27.51 -1.81 18.78
CA ALA A 362 -28.70 -1.72 19.62
C ALA A 362 -29.78 -0.84 18.97
N GLU A 363 -29.42 0.32 18.42
CA GLU A 363 -30.34 1.20 17.69
C GLU A 363 -30.96 0.50 16.47
N TRP A 364 -30.15 -0.25 15.72
CA TRP A 364 -30.63 -1.04 14.57
C TRP A 364 -31.61 -2.13 15.00
N ARG A 365 -31.33 -2.86 16.08
CA ARG A 365 -32.24 -3.87 16.62
C ARG A 365 -33.60 -3.27 16.99
N VAL A 366 -33.62 -2.13 17.67
CA VAL A 366 -34.87 -1.46 18.05
C VAL A 366 -35.67 -1.06 16.80
N LYS A 367 -35.01 -0.56 15.76
CA LYS A 367 -35.68 -0.19 14.49
C LYS A 367 -36.20 -1.42 13.75
N ASP A 368 -35.42 -2.50 13.73
CA ASP A 368 -35.81 -3.77 13.09
C ASP A 368 -37.02 -4.40 13.79
N ASP A 369 -36.99 -4.48 15.12
CA ASP A 369 -38.12 -4.96 15.93
C ASP A 369 -39.36 -4.08 15.71
N ALA A 370 -39.21 -2.76 15.65
CA ALA A 370 -40.33 -1.85 15.39
C ALA A 370 -40.91 -2.04 13.98
N ALA A 371 -40.06 -2.20 12.96
CA ALA A 371 -40.48 -2.44 11.58
C ALA A 371 -41.17 -3.80 11.43
N SER A 372 -40.60 -4.85 12.03
CA SER A 372 -41.18 -6.20 12.05
C SER A 372 -42.55 -6.22 12.74
N ASN A 373 -42.69 -5.55 13.87
CA ASN A 373 -43.96 -5.40 14.56
C ASN A 373 -45.00 -4.61 13.73
N ALA A 374 -44.57 -3.54 13.05
CA ALA A 374 -45.46 -2.78 12.16
C ALA A 374 -45.94 -3.64 10.97
N LEU A 375 -45.03 -4.41 10.35
CA LEU A 375 -45.37 -5.33 9.27
C LEU A 375 -46.36 -6.41 9.73
N ASN A 376 -46.17 -6.97 10.92
CA ASN A 376 -47.10 -7.96 11.47
C ASN A 376 -48.49 -7.35 11.72
N ARG A 377 -48.57 -6.13 12.26
CA ARG A 377 -49.85 -5.42 12.42
C ARG A 377 -50.55 -5.20 11.08
N PHE A 378 -49.84 -4.71 10.06
CA PHE A 378 -50.42 -4.51 8.74
C PHE A 378 -50.87 -5.82 8.09
N ARG A 379 -50.16 -6.93 8.29
CA ARG A 379 -50.60 -8.26 7.84
C ARG A 379 -51.88 -8.71 8.52
N GLU A 380 -51.99 -8.51 9.83
CA GLU A 380 -53.22 -8.83 10.58
C GLU A 380 -54.40 -7.97 10.12
N GLU A 381 -54.19 -6.67 9.90
CA GLU A 381 -55.21 -5.76 9.37
C GLU A 381 -55.65 -6.16 7.95
N LEU A 382 -54.69 -6.50 7.08
CA LEU A 382 -54.98 -6.97 5.73
C LEU A 382 -55.81 -8.25 5.77
N SER A 383 -55.43 -9.23 6.59
CA SER A 383 -56.17 -10.49 6.74
C SER A 383 -57.61 -10.26 7.24
N LYS A 384 -57.80 -9.34 8.21
CA LYS A 384 -59.14 -8.95 8.66
C LYS A 384 -59.94 -8.31 7.52
N MET A 385 -59.35 -7.37 6.79
CA MET A 385 -60.01 -6.72 5.64
C MET A 385 -60.37 -7.72 4.55
N GLU A 386 -59.49 -8.66 4.21
CA GLU A 386 -59.75 -9.73 3.25
C GLU A 386 -60.92 -10.61 3.68
N SER A 387 -61.02 -10.96 4.97
CA SER A 387 -62.15 -11.73 5.50
C SER A 387 -63.48 -10.96 5.39
N VAL A 388 -63.48 -9.66 5.70
CA VAL A 388 -64.65 -8.78 5.57
C VAL A 388 -65.06 -8.65 4.11
N HIS A 389 -64.10 -8.42 3.21
CA HIS A 389 -64.34 -8.38 1.76
C HIS A 389 -64.87 -9.71 1.22
N HIS A 390 -64.39 -10.84 1.74
CA HIS A 390 -64.89 -12.16 1.36
C HIS A 390 -66.37 -12.34 1.76
N VAL A 391 -66.72 -12.02 3.01
CA VAL A 391 -68.12 -12.07 3.49
C VAL A 391 -69.00 -11.10 2.71
N ALA A 392 -68.53 -9.87 2.44
CA ALA A 392 -69.26 -8.90 1.66
C ALA A 392 -69.51 -9.39 0.21
N ARG A 393 -68.49 -9.98 -0.44
CA ARG A 393 -68.65 -10.61 -1.77
C ARG A 393 -69.66 -11.74 -1.75
N GLN A 394 -69.64 -12.61 -0.74
CA GLN A 394 -70.63 -13.69 -0.61
C GLN A 394 -72.05 -13.12 -0.48
N ARG A 395 -72.25 -12.08 0.33
CA ARG A 395 -73.56 -11.41 0.48
C ARG A 395 -74.02 -10.74 -0.81
N ILE A 396 -73.12 -10.06 -1.52
CA ILE A 396 -73.43 -9.45 -2.83
C ILE A 396 -73.89 -10.54 -3.80
N ASN A 397 -73.16 -11.65 -3.90
CA ASN A 397 -73.50 -12.77 -4.77
C ASN A 397 -74.89 -13.36 -4.42
N GLN A 398 -75.16 -13.61 -3.14
CA GLN A 398 -76.46 -14.11 -2.67
C GLN A 398 -77.60 -13.14 -3.01
N ASN A 399 -77.41 -11.84 -2.78
CA ASN A 399 -78.40 -10.81 -3.11
C ASN A 399 -78.63 -10.70 -4.62
N THR A 400 -77.59 -10.80 -5.44
CA THR A 400 -77.74 -10.79 -6.90
C THR A 400 -78.49 -12.03 -7.40
N GLU A 401 -78.23 -13.22 -6.84
CA GLU A 401 -78.98 -14.43 -7.18
C GLU A 401 -80.44 -14.34 -6.75
N ALA A 402 -80.71 -13.81 -5.55
CA ALA A 402 -82.06 -13.58 -5.07
C ALA A 402 -82.80 -12.57 -5.96
N SER A 403 -82.16 -11.45 -6.31
CA SER A 403 -82.73 -10.43 -7.20
C SER A 403 -83.07 -11.02 -8.57
N ARG A 404 -82.17 -11.83 -9.14
CA ARG A 404 -82.40 -12.54 -10.42
C ARG A 404 -83.60 -13.50 -10.34
N LYS A 405 -83.79 -14.20 -9.22
CA LYS A 405 -84.97 -15.06 -9.01
C LYS A 405 -86.26 -14.26 -8.94
N VAL A 406 -86.24 -13.10 -8.28
CA VAL A 406 -87.41 -12.21 -8.23
C VAL A 406 -87.72 -11.65 -9.61
N GLU A 407 -86.71 -11.18 -10.36
CA GLU A 407 -86.89 -10.69 -11.73
C GLU A 407 -87.51 -11.76 -12.65
N LEU A 408 -87.05 -13.01 -12.55
CA LEU A 408 -87.63 -14.13 -13.31
C LEU A 408 -89.11 -14.36 -12.95
N LYS A 409 -89.46 -14.39 -11.66
CA LYS A 409 -90.85 -14.52 -11.23
C LYS A 409 -91.72 -13.36 -11.70
N MET A 410 -91.18 -12.14 -11.64
CA MET A 410 -91.90 -10.95 -12.10
C MET A 410 -92.21 -11.03 -13.60
N GLN A 411 -91.25 -11.53 -14.41
CA GLN A 411 -91.47 -11.78 -15.84
C GLN A 411 -92.49 -12.90 -16.09
N GLU A 412 -92.46 -13.98 -15.30
CA GLU A 412 -93.44 -15.07 -15.38
C GLU A 412 -94.86 -14.59 -15.03
N ASP A 413 -95.00 -13.84 -13.93
CA ASP A 413 -96.26 -13.26 -13.49
C ASP A 413 -96.78 -12.25 -14.52
N GLU A 414 -95.93 -11.36 -15.05
CA GLU A 414 -96.31 -10.41 -16.10
C GLU A 414 -96.80 -11.11 -17.36
N ALA A 415 -96.14 -12.21 -17.77
CA ALA A 415 -96.59 -13.03 -18.89
C ALA A 415 -97.94 -13.71 -18.61
N GLN A 416 -98.18 -14.18 -17.38
CA GLN A 416 -99.47 -14.73 -16.96
C GLN A 416 -100.57 -13.66 -16.98
N TYR A 417 -100.34 -12.50 -16.39
CA TYR A 417 -101.28 -11.38 -16.40
C TYR A 417 -101.61 -10.93 -17.83
N GLN A 418 -100.63 -10.83 -18.73
CA GLN A 418 -100.88 -10.49 -20.13
C GLN A 418 -101.74 -11.55 -20.84
N LYS A 419 -101.58 -12.83 -20.48
CA LYS A 419 -102.40 -13.91 -21.02
C LYS A 419 -103.84 -13.81 -20.51
N GLU A 420 -104.03 -13.62 -19.20
CA GLU A 420 -105.35 -13.44 -18.60
C GLU A 420 -106.09 -12.22 -19.15
N LEU A 421 -105.39 -11.09 -19.36
CA LEU A 421 -105.94 -9.90 -20.01
C LEU A 421 -106.47 -10.21 -21.42
N LYS A 422 -105.68 -10.93 -22.24
CA LYS A 422 -106.11 -11.36 -23.58
C LYS A 422 -107.32 -12.29 -23.53
N ASP A 423 -107.35 -13.21 -22.57
CA ASP A 423 -108.48 -14.13 -22.38
C ASP A 423 -109.74 -13.35 -21.97
N LEU A 424 -109.62 -12.36 -21.08
CA LEU A 424 -110.71 -11.48 -20.66
C LEU A 424 -111.22 -10.61 -21.82
N GLU A 425 -110.33 -10.02 -22.62
CA GLU A 425 -110.67 -9.28 -23.84
C GLU A 425 -111.45 -10.15 -24.82
N GLN A 426 -111.03 -11.41 -25.02
CA GLN A 426 -111.75 -12.37 -25.86
C GLN A 426 -113.13 -12.72 -25.29
N MET A 427 -113.26 -12.89 -23.97
CA MET A 427 -114.56 -13.11 -23.33
C MET A 427 -115.48 -11.89 -23.50
N TYR A 428 -114.95 -10.68 -23.31
CA TYR A 428 -115.70 -9.44 -23.46
C TYR A 428 -116.18 -9.25 -24.91
N ALA A 429 -115.33 -9.55 -25.89
CA ALA A 429 -115.70 -9.53 -27.31
C ALA A 429 -116.79 -10.55 -27.66
N ARG A 430 -116.73 -11.77 -27.09
CA ARG A 430 -117.80 -12.77 -27.24
C ARG A 430 -119.11 -12.32 -26.61
N LEU A 431 -119.05 -11.73 -25.42
CA LEU A 431 -120.23 -11.20 -24.74
C LEU A 431 -120.86 -10.05 -25.55
N GLN A 432 -120.03 -9.16 -26.09
CA GLN A 432 -120.48 -8.06 -26.95
C GLN A 432 -121.16 -8.61 -28.22
N GLN A 433 -120.56 -9.60 -28.89
CA GLN A 433 -121.18 -10.26 -30.04
C GLN A 433 -122.50 -10.95 -29.68
N ALA A 434 -122.58 -11.62 -28.52
CA ALA A 434 -123.82 -12.25 -28.05
C ALA A 434 -124.91 -11.21 -27.73
N ALA A 435 -124.54 -10.07 -27.13
CA ALA A 435 -125.44 -8.96 -26.87
C ALA A 435 -125.92 -8.29 -28.17
N GLU A 436 -125.04 -8.07 -29.14
CA GLU A 436 -125.39 -7.57 -30.47
C GLU A 436 -126.33 -8.53 -31.19
N TYR A 437 -126.07 -9.84 -31.12
CA TYR A 437 -126.94 -10.87 -31.70
C TYR A 437 -128.32 -10.91 -31.04
N TYR A 438 -128.39 -10.84 -29.71
CA TYR A 438 -129.67 -10.76 -28.97
C TYR A 438 -130.44 -9.48 -29.33
N ASN A 439 -129.77 -8.33 -29.38
CA ASN A 439 -130.38 -7.06 -29.78
C ASN A 439 -130.91 -7.12 -31.23
N GLN A 440 -130.19 -7.76 -32.14
CA GLN A 440 -130.66 -7.99 -33.51
C GLN A 440 -131.87 -8.91 -33.57
N GLN A 441 -131.93 -9.96 -32.74
CA GLN A 441 -133.12 -10.83 -32.65
C GLN A 441 -134.33 -10.08 -32.08
N VAL A 442 -134.16 -9.25 -31.06
CA VAL A 442 -135.23 -8.41 -30.49
C VAL A 442 -135.72 -7.40 -31.53
N LEU A 443 -134.81 -6.73 -32.26
CA LEU A 443 -135.16 -5.81 -33.34
C LEU A 443 -135.87 -6.51 -34.51
N ALA A 444 -135.50 -7.75 -34.83
CA ALA A 444 -136.18 -8.56 -35.84
C ALA A 444 -137.59 -8.99 -35.39
N ALA A 445 -137.79 -9.33 -34.12
CA ALA A 445 -139.10 -9.66 -33.55
C ALA A 445 -140.04 -8.44 -33.47
N ILE A 446 -139.49 -7.24 -33.28
CA ILE A 446 -140.24 -5.97 -33.32
C ILE A 446 -140.64 -5.61 -34.76
N ARG A 447 -139.79 -5.92 -35.76
CA ARG A 447 -140.09 -5.67 -37.19
C ARG A 447 -141.04 -6.68 -37.82
N SER A 448 -141.26 -7.85 -37.23
CA SER A 448 -142.25 -8.83 -37.70
C SER A 448 -143.64 -8.67 -37.06
N SER A 449 -143.80 -7.70 -36.17
CA SER A 449 -145.05 -7.37 -35.46
C SER A 449 -145.59 -5.98 -35.81
N SER A 450 -145.09 -5.37 -36.90
CA SER A 450 -145.60 -4.17 -37.59
C SER A 450 -145.81 -4.50 -39.05
#